data_AF-A0A7H4MCB0-F1
#
_entry.id   AF-A0A7H4MCB0-F1
#
_cell.length_a   1.000
_cell.length_b   1.000
_cell.length_c   1.000
_cell.angle_alpha   90.00
_cell.angle_beta   90.00
_cell.angle_gamma   90.00
#
_symmetry.space_group_name_H-M   'P 1'
#
loop_
_entity.id
_entity.type
_entity.pdbx_description
1 polymer ?
#
loop_
_entity_poly.entity_id
_entity_poly.type
_entity_poly.pdbx_seq_one_letter_code
_entity_poly.pdbx_strand_id
1 'polypeptide(L)'
;MEIQAHPWDFCEENNETVDIVKSFRSDNVKYVYSVPHTFFYDKGVGDVASMLRYAGSDLSHVLIADTRNHTKHCRYIVNPPGVDAVVHQHVGVGEGDVDFDALFRTLREMKFAEQTFKVGGEPIVATSLFGYPEKMKYQAVETRELIERELLRR
;
A
#
# COMPACT_ATOMS: atom_id res chain seq x y z
N MET A 1 13.79 -10.89 0.26
CA MET A 1 13.66 -9.67 1.08
C MET A 1 12.80 -8.70 0.30
N GLU A 2 11.89 -8.02 0.99
CA GLU A 2 11.03 -7.03 0.36
C GLU A 2 11.25 -5.68 1.06
N ILE A 3 11.40 -4.61 0.28
CA ILE A 3 11.64 -3.26 0.76
C ILE A 3 10.37 -2.45 0.55
N GLN A 4 10.01 -1.65 1.55
CA GLN A 4 8.84 -0.80 1.55
C GLN A 4 9.27 0.65 1.74
N ALA A 5 8.63 1.56 1.01
CA ALA A 5 8.66 2.98 1.37
C ALA A 5 7.78 3.17 2.59
N HIS A 6 8.23 3.90 3.62
CA HIS A 6 7.48 4.00 4.87
C HIS A 6 7.54 5.43 5.42
N PRO A 7 6.43 6.00 5.90
CA PRO A 7 6.43 7.33 6.52
C PRO A 7 7.43 7.39 7.68
N TRP A 8 8.26 8.43 7.70
CA TRP A 8 9.29 8.66 8.72
C TRP A 8 10.37 7.57 8.81
N ASP A 9 10.63 6.88 7.70
CA ASP A 9 11.74 5.93 7.56
C ASP A 9 12.80 6.48 6.59
N PHE A 10 13.82 5.67 6.27
CA PHE A 10 14.92 6.07 5.38
C PHE A 10 14.46 6.63 4.02
N CYS A 11 13.39 6.08 3.45
CA CYS A 11 12.81 6.54 2.18
C CYS A 11 11.28 6.49 2.24
N GLU A 12 10.65 7.63 1.97
CA GLU A 12 9.19 7.77 2.05
C GLU A 12 8.52 7.72 0.67
N GLU A 13 9.23 8.05 -0.41
CA GLU A 13 8.66 8.14 -1.76
C GLU A 13 8.68 6.78 -2.48
N ASN A 14 7.62 6.46 -3.21
CA ASN A 14 7.48 5.18 -3.91
C ASN A 14 8.57 4.98 -4.96
N ASN A 15 8.74 5.95 -5.87
CA ASN A 15 9.62 5.79 -7.00
C ASN A 15 11.08 5.68 -6.57
N GLU A 16 11.49 6.49 -5.60
CA GLU A 16 12.84 6.45 -5.04
C GLU A 16 13.14 5.11 -4.36
N THR A 17 12.17 4.55 -3.63
CA THR A 17 12.33 3.22 -3.02
C THR A 17 12.36 2.11 -4.06
N VAL A 18 11.53 2.21 -5.11
CA VAL A 18 11.56 1.28 -6.24
C VAL A 18 12.90 1.34 -6.97
N ASP A 19 13.49 2.53 -7.13
CA ASP A 19 14.82 2.69 -7.71
C ASP A 19 15.90 2.04 -6.86
N ILE A 20 15.82 2.15 -5.52
CA ILE A 20 16.69 1.42 -4.59
C ILE A 20 16.57 -0.09 -4.85
N VAL A 21 15.35 -0.65 -4.90
CA VAL A 21 15.12 -2.08 -5.17
C VAL A 21 15.73 -2.49 -6.51
N LYS A 22 15.45 -1.74 -7.59
CA LYS A 22 15.96 -2.02 -8.94
C LYS A 22 17.49 -1.94 -9.02
N SER A 23 18.11 -1.05 -8.24
CA SER A 23 19.56 -0.87 -8.23
C SER A 23 20.33 -2.11 -7.76
N PHE A 24 19.72 -2.95 -6.90
CA PHE A 24 20.32 -4.21 -6.45
C PHE A 24 20.43 -5.26 -7.56
N ARG A 25 19.64 -5.14 -8.64
CA ARG A 25 19.64 -6.08 -9.80
C ARG A 25 19.61 -7.55 -9.37
N SER A 26 18.80 -7.86 -8.35
CA SER A 26 18.79 -9.15 -7.67
C SER A 26 17.38 -9.71 -7.60
N ASP A 27 17.24 -10.99 -7.95
CA ASP A 27 15.97 -11.72 -7.78
C ASP A 27 15.54 -11.84 -6.30
N ASN A 28 16.45 -11.59 -5.35
CA ASN A 28 16.21 -11.73 -3.91
C ASN A 28 15.64 -10.46 -3.24
N VAL A 29 15.57 -9.34 -3.98
CA VAL A 29 15.11 -8.04 -3.47
C VAL A 29 13.92 -7.58 -4.30
N LYS A 30 12.79 -7.35 -3.64
CA LYS A 30 11.54 -6.90 -4.26
C LYS A 30 10.91 -5.76 -3.48
N TYR A 31 9.83 -5.20 -4.03
CA TYR A 31 9.14 -4.04 -3.48
C TYR A 31 7.78 -4.42 -2.90
N VAL A 32 7.47 -3.88 -1.73
CA VAL A 32 6.13 -3.93 -1.11
C VAL A 32 5.47 -2.58 -1.23
N TYR A 33 4.29 -2.55 -1.84
CA TYR A 33 3.44 -1.36 -1.83
C TYR A 33 2.47 -1.40 -0.65
N SER A 34 2.65 -0.49 0.32
CA SER A 34 1.68 -0.30 1.39
C SER A 34 0.63 0.71 0.95
N VAL A 35 -0.57 0.24 0.61
CA VAL A 35 -1.69 1.13 0.27
C VAL A 35 -1.95 2.22 1.33
N PRO A 36 -1.91 1.96 2.64
CA PRO A 36 -2.14 3.01 3.64
C PRO A 36 -0.99 4.03 3.76
N HIS A 37 0.08 3.90 2.99
CA HIS A 37 1.15 4.91 2.90
C HIS A 37 1.09 5.72 1.60
N THR A 38 0.12 5.44 0.73
CA THR A 38 -0.07 6.05 -0.60
C THR A 38 0.18 7.56 -0.63
N PHE A 39 -0.38 8.32 0.32
CA PHE A 39 -0.25 9.78 0.29
C PHE A 39 1.13 10.27 0.72
N PHE A 40 1.92 9.49 1.47
CA PHE A 40 3.32 9.83 1.72
C PHE A 40 4.18 9.56 0.49
N TYR A 41 3.85 8.50 -0.25
CA TYR A 41 4.62 8.05 -1.40
C TYR A 41 4.73 9.05 -2.54
N ASP A 42 3.76 9.96 -2.66
CA ASP A 42 3.69 10.96 -3.70
C ASP A 42 3.29 12.35 -3.18
N LYS A 43 3.62 12.63 -1.90
CA LYS A 43 3.41 13.95 -1.26
C LYS A 43 1.97 14.45 -1.32
N GLY A 44 1.02 13.54 -1.21
CA GLY A 44 -0.40 13.81 -1.03
C GLY A 44 -1.23 13.77 -2.31
N VAL A 45 -0.66 13.38 -3.44
CA VAL A 45 -1.40 13.28 -4.71
C VAL A 45 -2.34 12.06 -4.70
N GLY A 46 -1.85 10.91 -4.23
CA GLY A 46 -2.60 9.66 -4.21
C GLY A 46 -2.77 8.96 -5.57
N ASP A 47 -1.83 9.14 -6.51
CA ASP A 47 -1.84 8.46 -7.81
C ASP A 47 -1.30 7.03 -7.70
N VAL A 48 -2.12 6.17 -7.08
CA VAL A 48 -1.83 4.73 -6.89
C VAL A 48 -1.49 4.04 -8.21
N ALA A 49 -2.13 4.43 -9.30
CA ALA A 49 -1.99 3.76 -10.58
C ALA A 49 -0.63 4.04 -11.22
N SER A 50 -0.15 5.28 -11.15
CA SER A 50 1.21 5.64 -11.58
C SER A 50 2.27 4.92 -10.75
N MET A 51 2.13 4.92 -9.42
CA MET A 51 3.09 4.29 -8.51
C MET A 51 3.22 2.78 -8.69
N LEU A 52 2.08 2.07 -8.83
CA LEU A 52 2.08 0.62 -9.09
C LEU A 52 2.72 0.29 -10.44
N ARG A 53 2.39 1.05 -11.50
CA ARG A 53 3.01 0.87 -12.82
C ARG A 53 4.52 1.15 -12.80
N TYR A 54 4.95 2.11 -12.00
CA TYR A 54 6.37 2.39 -11.82
C TYR A 54 7.11 1.24 -11.13
N ALA A 55 6.50 0.63 -10.11
CA ALA A 55 7.03 -0.57 -9.46
C ALA A 55 7.11 -1.76 -10.43
N GLY A 56 6.10 -1.95 -11.29
CA GLY A 56 6.14 -2.92 -12.38
C GLY A 56 6.37 -4.36 -11.89
N SER A 57 7.32 -5.06 -12.50
CA SER A 57 7.68 -6.46 -12.16
C SER A 57 8.51 -6.61 -10.88
N ASP A 58 8.81 -5.51 -10.18
CA ASP A 58 9.49 -5.56 -8.88
C ASP A 58 8.50 -5.51 -7.72
N LEU A 59 7.23 -5.20 -7.98
CA LEU A 59 6.16 -5.29 -6.99
C LEU A 59 5.84 -6.76 -6.69
N SER A 60 6.20 -7.27 -5.52
CA SER A 60 5.89 -8.64 -5.10
C SER A 60 4.77 -8.74 -4.08
N HIS A 61 4.47 -7.65 -3.38
CA HIS A 61 3.57 -7.66 -2.24
C HIS A 61 2.77 -6.35 -2.15
N VAL A 62 1.47 -6.47 -1.89
CA VAL A 62 0.59 -5.34 -1.61
C VAL A 62 -0.07 -5.51 -0.24
N LEU A 63 0.08 -4.49 0.62
CA LEU A 63 -0.63 -4.43 1.90
C LEU A 63 -1.89 -3.57 1.76
N ILE A 64 -3.05 -4.17 2.05
CA ILE A 64 -4.37 -3.55 1.89
C ILE A 64 -4.88 -3.05 3.24
N ALA A 65 -4.94 -1.73 3.34
CA ALA A 65 -5.80 -0.97 4.24
C ALA A 65 -5.96 0.43 3.63
N ASP A 66 -6.99 1.14 4.05
CA ASP A 66 -7.23 2.50 3.64
C ASP A 66 -6.56 3.48 4.61
N THR A 67 -6.39 4.72 4.17
CA THR A 67 -5.84 5.79 5.00
C THR A 67 -6.41 7.12 4.55
N ARG A 68 -6.26 8.15 5.39
CA ARG A 68 -6.69 9.50 5.03
C ARG A 68 -5.53 10.31 4.48
N ASN A 69 -5.82 11.23 3.58
CA ASN A 69 -4.79 12.07 3.00
C ASN A 69 -4.35 13.16 4.00
N HIS A 70 -3.09 13.08 4.44
CA HIS A 70 -2.52 14.00 5.43
C HIS A 70 -2.41 15.45 4.95
N THR A 71 -2.48 15.70 3.64
CA THR A 71 -2.48 17.05 3.05
C THR A 71 -3.86 17.70 3.03
N LYS A 72 -4.93 16.94 3.29
CA LYS A 72 -6.31 17.45 3.31
C LYS A 72 -6.69 17.94 4.71
N HIS A 73 -7.48 19.01 4.75
CA HIS A 73 -7.99 19.57 6.00
C HIS A 73 -8.80 18.56 6.81
N CYS A 74 -8.64 18.62 8.15
CA CYS A 74 -9.40 17.85 9.13
C CYS A 74 -9.34 16.31 8.94
N ARG A 75 -8.31 15.79 8.26
CA ARG A 75 -8.03 14.36 8.21
C ARG A 75 -7.28 13.89 9.43
N TYR A 76 -6.21 14.59 9.77
CA TYR A 76 -5.38 14.34 10.94
C TYR A 76 -5.56 15.51 11.91
N ILE A 77 -6.00 15.20 13.13
CA ILE A 77 -6.17 16.16 14.21
C ILE A 77 -5.28 15.70 15.35
N VAL A 78 -4.29 16.52 15.71
CA VAL A 78 -3.35 16.24 16.78
C VAL A 78 -3.39 17.37 17.79
N ASN A 79 -3.46 17.02 19.08
CA ASN A 79 -3.52 17.96 20.20
C ASN A 79 -2.60 17.46 21.33
N PRO A 80 -1.66 18.28 21.84
CA PRO A 80 -1.45 19.70 21.53
C PRO A 80 -0.93 19.93 20.10
N PRO A 81 -1.19 21.11 19.51
CA PRO A 81 -0.55 21.48 18.25
C PRO A 81 0.97 21.60 18.44
N GLY A 82 1.74 21.25 17.41
CA GLY A 82 3.20 21.38 17.42
C GLY A 82 3.95 20.18 18.02
N VAL A 83 3.27 19.06 18.29
CA VAL A 83 3.97 17.80 18.61
C VAL A 83 4.67 17.25 17.37
N ASP A 84 5.87 16.71 17.60
CA ASP A 84 6.58 15.91 16.59
C ASP A 84 6.04 14.48 16.63
N ALA A 85 5.05 14.21 15.78
CA ALA A 85 4.38 12.93 15.72
C ALA A 85 3.89 12.63 14.30
N VAL A 86 3.92 11.35 13.95
CA VAL A 86 3.40 10.84 12.68
C VAL A 86 2.11 10.10 12.97
N VAL A 87 1.03 10.49 12.29
CA VAL A 87 -0.24 9.76 12.34
C VAL A 87 -0.15 8.59 11.37
N HIS A 88 0.06 7.40 11.94
CA HIS A 88 0.17 6.16 11.20
C HIS A 88 -1.14 5.37 11.35
N GLN A 89 -2.05 5.54 10.41
CA GLN A 89 -3.42 5.00 10.48
C GLN A 89 -3.71 4.08 9.30
N HIS A 90 -4.20 2.87 9.61
CA HIS A 90 -4.62 1.86 8.65
C HIS A 90 -6.07 1.45 8.95
N VAL A 91 -7.02 2.05 8.25
CA VAL A 91 -8.46 1.84 8.45
C VAL A 91 -9.05 0.87 7.43
N GLY A 92 -10.30 0.47 7.64
CA GLY A 92 -11.00 -0.41 6.71
C GLY A 92 -11.16 0.25 5.33
N VAL A 93 -11.19 -0.57 4.28
CA VAL A 93 -11.42 -0.08 2.91
C VAL A 93 -12.73 0.71 2.83
N GLY A 94 -12.65 1.96 2.35
CA GLY A 94 -13.79 2.87 2.25
C GLY A 94 -13.94 3.82 3.44
N GLU A 95 -13.11 3.72 4.48
CA GLU A 95 -13.07 4.67 5.61
C GLU A 95 -12.05 5.81 5.40
N GLY A 96 -11.23 5.73 4.35
CA GLY A 96 -10.18 6.70 4.01
C GLY A 96 -10.43 7.43 2.69
N ASP A 97 -9.33 7.86 2.05
CA ASP A 97 -9.35 8.70 0.85
C ASP A 97 -8.67 8.00 -0.35
N VAL A 98 -8.20 6.75 -0.22
CA VAL A 98 -7.47 6.05 -1.30
C VAL A 98 -8.42 5.61 -2.41
N ASP A 99 -7.99 5.78 -3.67
CA ASP A 99 -8.73 5.31 -4.85
C ASP A 99 -8.51 3.79 -5.07
N PHE A 100 -9.31 2.97 -4.39
CA PHE A 100 -9.26 1.52 -4.51
C PHE A 100 -9.70 1.00 -5.88
N ASP A 101 -10.59 1.71 -6.58
CA ASP A 101 -11.00 1.35 -7.93
C ASP A 101 -9.80 1.43 -8.89
N ALA A 102 -9.01 2.50 -8.80
CA ALA A 102 -7.77 2.65 -9.55
C ALA A 102 -6.71 1.62 -9.13
N LEU A 103 -6.58 1.35 -7.83
CA LEU A 103 -5.66 0.34 -7.30
C LEU A 103 -5.93 -1.03 -7.91
N PHE A 104 -7.15 -1.58 -7.73
CA PHE A 104 -7.48 -2.92 -8.19
C PHE A 104 -7.56 -3.03 -9.72
N ARG A 105 -8.04 -1.98 -10.40
CA ARG A 105 -7.97 -1.91 -11.88
C ARG A 105 -6.52 -2.03 -12.36
N THR A 106 -5.60 -1.28 -11.76
CA THR A 106 -4.18 -1.30 -12.14
C THR A 106 -3.53 -2.64 -11.85
N LEU A 107 -3.80 -3.25 -10.68
CA LEU A 107 -3.28 -4.58 -10.35
C LEU A 107 -3.76 -5.66 -11.33
N ARG A 108 -5.02 -5.59 -11.79
CA ARG A 108 -5.53 -6.48 -12.85
C ARG A 108 -4.86 -6.24 -14.19
N GLU A 109 -4.69 -4.99 -14.61
CA GLU A 109 -4.01 -4.62 -15.86
C GLU A 109 -2.56 -5.11 -15.87
N MET A 110 -1.87 -5.04 -14.72
CA MET A 110 -0.52 -5.57 -14.51
C MET A 110 -0.47 -7.10 -14.38
N LYS A 111 -1.63 -7.77 -14.41
CA LYS A 111 -1.78 -9.21 -14.16
C LYS A 111 -1.07 -9.64 -12.88
N PHE A 112 -1.14 -8.81 -11.84
CA PHE A 112 -0.35 -8.99 -10.62
C PHE A 112 -0.48 -10.41 -10.06
N ALA A 113 -1.71 -10.91 -9.88
CA ALA A 113 -1.99 -12.25 -9.35
C ALA A 113 -1.48 -13.41 -10.22
N GLU A 114 -1.12 -13.17 -11.48
CA GLU A 114 -0.54 -14.17 -12.40
C GLU A 114 1.00 -14.14 -12.39
N GLN A 115 1.62 -13.18 -11.71
CA GLN A 115 3.07 -13.06 -11.65
C GLN A 115 3.70 -14.18 -10.84
N THR A 116 4.98 -14.47 -11.13
CA THR A 116 5.79 -15.39 -10.34
C THR A 116 7.20 -14.87 -10.22
N PHE A 117 7.75 -14.92 -9.00
CA PHE A 117 9.09 -14.48 -8.68
C PHE A 117 9.98 -15.72 -8.48
N LYS A 118 11.16 -15.70 -9.10
CA LYS A 118 12.16 -16.78 -8.98
C LYS A 118 12.50 -17.09 -7.52
N VAL A 119 12.52 -16.07 -6.67
CA VAL A 119 12.65 -16.19 -5.21
C VAL A 119 11.38 -15.59 -4.59
N GLY A 120 10.68 -16.36 -3.76
CA GLY A 120 9.43 -15.95 -3.12
C GLY A 120 8.16 -16.56 -3.73
N GLY A 121 8.20 -16.97 -5.00
CA GLY A 121 7.07 -17.68 -5.64
C GLY A 121 5.95 -16.74 -6.07
N GLU A 122 4.73 -16.99 -5.59
CA GLU A 122 3.55 -16.19 -5.93
C GLU A 122 3.56 -14.83 -5.21
N PRO A 123 2.95 -13.78 -5.81
CA PRO A 123 2.75 -12.50 -5.16
C PRO A 123 1.88 -12.61 -3.91
N ILE A 124 2.07 -11.69 -2.97
CA ILE A 124 1.31 -11.65 -1.73
C ILE A 124 0.38 -10.43 -1.72
N VAL A 125 -0.88 -10.62 -1.33
CA VAL A 125 -1.78 -9.53 -0.95
C VAL A 125 -2.30 -9.83 0.45
N ALA A 126 -2.07 -8.91 1.38
CA ALA A 126 -2.42 -9.11 2.78
C ALA A 126 -3.23 -7.93 3.33
N THR A 127 -4.17 -8.22 4.22
CA THR A 127 -4.87 -7.21 5.00
C THR A 127 -3.92 -6.61 6.04
N SER A 128 -3.84 -5.29 6.15
CA SER A 128 -2.90 -4.61 7.05
C SER A 128 -3.61 -3.54 7.87
N LEU A 129 -4.50 -3.93 8.78
CA LEU A 129 -5.33 -2.99 9.55
C LEU A 129 -4.68 -2.64 10.90
N PHE A 130 -4.65 -1.34 11.24
CA PHE A 130 -4.15 -0.78 12.51
C PHE A 130 -5.05 0.41 12.92
N GLY A 131 -5.73 0.28 14.05
CA GLY A 131 -6.48 1.41 14.62
C GLY A 131 -7.59 0.99 15.56
N TYR A 132 -8.46 0.08 15.10
CA TYR A 132 -9.68 -0.31 15.83
C TYR A 132 -9.75 -1.83 16.01
N PRO A 133 -9.08 -2.41 17.02
CA PRO A 133 -9.07 -3.86 17.27
C PRO A 133 -10.47 -4.50 17.30
N GLU A 134 -11.48 -3.76 17.78
CA GLU A 134 -12.87 -4.19 17.86
C GLU A 134 -13.52 -4.40 16.48
N LYS A 135 -13.06 -3.68 15.45
CA LYS A 135 -13.53 -3.80 14.06
C LYS A 135 -12.74 -4.81 13.25
N MET A 136 -11.47 -5.06 13.62
CA MET A 136 -10.54 -5.86 12.80
C MET A 136 -11.06 -7.26 12.46
N LYS A 137 -11.75 -7.95 13.38
CA LYS A 137 -12.32 -9.27 13.11
C LYS A 137 -13.33 -9.30 11.97
N TYR A 138 -13.96 -8.17 11.67
CA TYR A 138 -14.91 -8.02 10.57
C TYR A 138 -14.21 -7.44 9.34
N GLN A 139 -13.53 -6.31 9.51
CA GLN A 139 -12.87 -5.60 8.42
C GLN A 139 -11.76 -6.42 7.75
N ALA A 140 -11.03 -7.28 8.49
CA ALA A 140 -10.04 -8.16 7.88
C ALA A 140 -10.70 -9.21 6.97
N VAL A 141 -11.86 -9.74 7.37
CA VAL A 141 -12.61 -10.70 6.55
C VAL A 141 -13.17 -10.01 5.30
N GLU A 142 -13.81 -8.85 5.47
CA GLU A 142 -14.35 -8.04 4.37
C GLU A 142 -13.25 -7.63 3.37
N THR A 143 -12.07 -7.24 3.87
CA THR A 143 -10.93 -6.87 3.04
C THR A 143 -10.39 -8.09 2.28
N ARG A 144 -10.30 -9.27 2.91
CA ARG A 144 -9.93 -10.52 2.23
C ARG A 144 -10.92 -10.83 1.10
N GLU A 145 -12.21 -10.80 1.38
CA GLU A 145 -13.27 -11.10 0.40
C GLU A 145 -13.26 -10.09 -0.77
N LEU A 146 -12.95 -8.82 -0.49
CA LEU A 146 -12.72 -7.82 -1.53
C LEU A 146 -11.53 -8.19 -2.41
N ILE A 147 -10.38 -8.56 -1.83
CA ILE A 147 -9.19 -8.98 -2.58
C ILE A 147 -9.51 -10.19 -3.47
N GLU A 148 -10.19 -11.20 -2.91
CA GLU A 148 -10.58 -12.42 -3.63
C GLU A 148 -11.48 -12.09 -4.83
N ARG A 149 -12.48 -11.23 -4.63
CA ARG A 149 -13.38 -10.78 -5.70
C ARG A 149 -12.63 -10.01 -6.80
N GLU A 150 -11.76 -9.07 -6.42
CA GLU A 150 -11.10 -8.16 -7.36
C GLU A 150 -9.97 -8.80 -8.16
N LEU A 151 -9.25 -9.78 -7.58
CA LEU A 151 -8.03 -10.34 -8.17
C LEU A 151 -8.14 -11.82 -8.53
N LEU A 152 -8.98 -12.60 -7.84
CA LEU A 152 -9.11 -14.04 -8.08
C LEU A 152 -10.41 -14.42 -8.81
N ARG A 153 -11.35 -13.48 -8.97
CA ARG A 153 -12.69 -13.71 -9.56
C ARG A 153 -13.43 -14.87 -8.88
N ARG A 154 -13.26 -15.01 -7.57
CA ARG A 154 -13.93 -16.01 -6.72
C ARG A 154 -14.96 -15.35 -5.84
#